data_AF-X1MAB6-F1
#
_entry.id   AF-X1MAB6-F1
#
_cell.length_a   1.000
_cell.length_b   1.000
_cell.length_c   1.000
_cell.angle_alpha   90.00
_cell.angle_beta   90.00
_cell.angle_gamma   90.00
#
_symmetry.space_group_name_H-M   'P 1'
#
loop_
_entity.id
_entity.type
_entity.pdbx_description
1 polymer ?
#
loop_
_entity_poly.entity_id
_entity_poly.type
_entity_poly.pdbx_seq_one_letter_code
_entity_poly.pdbx_strand_id
1 'polypeptide(L)' 'MNNKLGVEAIKALRDYEAATSKGHICIIPRALGYGEEGYVWEMRGYKKGLMGPVRVSEEFLEAIDAPVTWLVKGQEMVRL' A
#
# COMPACT_ATOMS: atom_id res chain seq x y z
N MET A 1 -0.86 -22.37 27.29
CA MET A 1 -0.54 -21.97 25.90
C MET A 1 -0.02 -20.53 25.94
N ASN A 2 1.27 -20.31 25.73
CA ASN A 2 1.82 -18.96 25.61
C ASN A 2 1.53 -18.44 24.20
N ASN A 3 0.48 -17.64 24.04
CA ASN A 3 0.27 -16.88 22.81
C ASN A 3 1.40 -15.85 22.70
N LYS A 4 2.43 -16.18 21.92
CA LYS A 4 3.48 -15.23 21.50
C LYS A 4 2.90 -14.30 20.42
N LEU A 5 1.89 -13.51 20.77
CA LEU A 5 1.48 -12.40 19.91
C LEU A 5 2.53 -11.31 20.04
N GLY A 6 3.48 -11.28 19.11
CA GLY A 6 4.43 -10.19 18.96
C GLY A 6 3.72 -9.02 18.29
N VAL A 7 3.71 -7.86 18.94
CA VAL A 7 3.32 -6.60 18.32
C VAL A 7 4.59 -5.94 17.82
N GLU A 8 4.79 -5.93 16.51
CA GLU A 8 5.86 -5.17 15.89
C GLU A 8 5.29 -3.86 15.33
N ALA A 9 5.77 -2.73 15.86
CA ALA A 9 5.41 -1.43 15.32
C ALA A 9 6.08 -1.26 13.95
N ILE A 10 5.28 -1.24 12.88
CA ILE A 10 5.75 -0.89 11.55
C ILE A 10 6.04 0.62 11.53
N LYS A 11 7.26 0.99 11.92
CA LYS A 11 7.77 2.37 11.90
C LYS A 11 8.14 2.84 10.48
N ALA A 12 8.06 1.95 9.51
CA ALA A 12 8.37 2.18 8.10
C ALA A 12 7.11 2.28 7.23
N LEU A 13 6.00 2.79 7.78
CA LEU A 13 4.96 3.41 6.93
C LEU A 13 5.65 4.60 6.28
N ARG A 14 6.33 4.34 5.16
CA ARG A 14 7.04 5.35 4.37
C ARG A 14 6.00 6.43 4.12
N ASP A 15 6.32 7.65 4.51
CA ASP A 15 5.50 8.85 4.28
C ASP A 15 5.39 9.06 2.76
N TYR A 16 4.58 8.23 2.13
CA TYR A 16 4.28 8.31 0.73
C TYR A 16 3.06 9.20 0.61
N GLU A 17 3.31 10.50 0.52
CA GLU A 17 2.29 11.50 0.30
C GLU A 17 1.79 11.37 -1.14
N ALA A 18 0.80 10.50 -1.31
CA ALA A 18 0.10 10.29 -2.56
C ALA A 18 -1.39 10.36 -2.30
N ALA A 19 -1.90 11.57 -2.05
CA ALA A 19 -3.30 11.84 -1.83
C ALA A 19 -3.79 12.99 -2.71
N THR A 20 -4.99 12.83 -3.26
CA THR A 20 -5.75 13.88 -3.92
C THR A 20 -7.12 13.98 -3.24
N SER A 21 -7.96 14.94 -3.66
CA SER A 21 -9.35 15.00 -3.18
C SER A 21 -10.20 13.80 -3.63
N LYS A 22 -9.72 13.01 -4.61
CA LYS A 22 -10.43 11.87 -5.21
C LYS A 22 -9.94 10.51 -4.69
N GLY A 23 -8.78 10.44 -4.05
CA GLY A 23 -8.24 9.18 -3.55
C GLY A 23 -6.84 9.29 -2.97
N HIS A 24 -6.29 8.15 -2.55
CA HIS A 24 -4.90 8.07 -2.08
C HIS A 24 -4.27 6.71 -2.39
N ILE A 25 -2.96 6.64 -2.30
CA ILE A 25 -2.15 5.42 -2.40
C ILE A 25 -1.46 5.20 -1.07
N CYS A 26 -1.45 3.96 -0.60
CA CYS A 26 -0.66 3.57 0.56
C CYS A 26 0.18 2.33 0.25
N ILE A 27 1.33 2.23 0.94
CA ILE A 27 2.17 1.05 0.95
C ILE A 27 1.92 0.33 2.28
N ILE A 28 1.48 -0.92 2.23
CA ILE A 28 1.14 -1.71 3.42
C ILE A 28 1.93 -3.01 3.44
N PRO A 29 2.36 -3.50 4.61
CA PRO A 29 2.92 -4.84 4.71
C PRO A 29 1.79 -5.87 4.73
N ARG A 30 2.03 -7.00 4.08
CA ARG A 30 1.16 -8.17 4.05
C ARG A 30 1.96 -9.41 4.41
N ALA A 31 1.44 -10.23 5.33
CA ALA A 31 2.04 -11.53 5.64
C ALA A 31 2.06 -12.43 4.39
N LEU A 32 3.19 -13.12 4.16
CA LEU A 32 3.42 -13.98 2.99
C LEU A 32 2.40 -15.12 2.87
N GLY A 33 1.93 -15.66 4.00
CA GLY A 33 0.93 -16.72 4.05
C GLY A 33 0.79 -17.28 5.45
N TYR A 34 -0.15 -18.20 5.64
CA TYR A 34 -0.28 -18.89 6.91
C TYR A 34 0.91 -19.84 7.11
N GLY A 35 1.70 -19.60 8.16
CA GLY A 35 2.88 -20.42 8.50
C GLY A 35 4.19 -19.96 7.84
N GLU A 36 4.17 -18.88 7.06
CA GLU A 36 5.38 -18.27 6.49
C GLU A 36 5.85 -17.10 7.37
N GLU A 37 7.16 -17.05 7.66
CA GLU A 37 7.77 -15.92 8.35
C GLU A 37 8.11 -14.80 7.37
N GLY A 38 7.69 -13.57 7.68
CA GLY A 38 8.00 -12.37 6.92
C GLY A 38 6.77 -11.67 6.33
N TYR A 39 7.03 -10.57 5.62
CA TYR A 39 6.03 -9.75 4.98
C TYR A 39 6.50 -9.33 3.58
N VAL A 40 5.53 -9.12 2.69
CA VAL A 40 5.72 -8.40 1.43
C VAL A 40 5.07 -7.04 1.53
N TRP A 41 5.63 -6.06 0.85
CA TRP A 41 5.00 -4.75 0.72
C TRP A 41 4.01 -4.77 -0.43
N GLU A 42 2.83 -4.18 -0.24
CA GLU A 42 1.83 -4.01 -1.28
C GLU A 42 1.50 -2.54 -1.45
N MET A 43 1.46 -2.09 -2.70
CA MET A 43 0.93 -0.77 -3.05
C MET A 43 -0.57 -0.88 -3.34
N ARG A 44 -1.39 -0.15 -2.58
CA ARG A 44 -2.84 -0.16 -2.69
C ARG A 44 -3.41 1.23 -2.93
N GLY A 45 -4.34 1.32 -3.86
CA GLY A 45 -5.05 2.55 -4.21
C GLY A 45 -6.46 2.57 -3.61
N TYR A 46 -6.88 3.72 -3.09
CA TYR A 46 -8.20 3.96 -2.52
C TYR A 46 -8.84 5.14 -3.26
N LYS A 47 -9.95 4.90 -3.95
CA LYS A 47 -10.71 5.94 -4.66
C LYS A 47 -12.00 6.25 -3.92
N LYS A 48 -12.33 7.53 -3.82
CA LYS A 48 -13.58 8.00 -3.20
C LYS A 48 -14.78 7.36 -3.90
N GLY A 49 -15.67 6.77 -3.10
CA GLY A 49 -16.88 6.09 -3.58
C GLY A 49 -16.68 4.64 -4.02
N LEU A 50 -15.46 4.11 -3.98
CA LEU A 50 -15.21 2.69 -4.24
C LEU A 50 -15.16 1.90 -2.93
N MET A 51 -15.75 0.69 -2.92
CA MET A 51 -15.63 -0.22 -1.79
C MET A 51 -14.32 -1.01 -1.87
N GLY A 52 -13.37 -0.63 -1.02
CA GLY A 52 -12.12 -1.36 -0.82
C GLY A 52 -10.95 -0.87 -1.69
N PRO A 53 -9.76 -1.42 -1.43
CA PRO A 53 -8.56 -1.06 -2.18
C PRO A 53 -8.55 -1.70 -3.56
N VAL A 54 -7.88 -1.03 -4.49
CA VAL A 54 -7.56 -1.55 -5.82
C VAL A 54 -6.05 -1.56 -6.05
N ARG A 55 -5.63 -2.31 -7.06
CA ARG A 55 -4.28 -2.23 -7.59
C ARG A 55 -4.04 -0.83 -8.17
N VAL A 56 -2.90 -0.24 -7.87
CA VAL A 56 -2.48 1.02 -8.48
C VAL A 56 -1.98 0.75 -9.90
N SER A 57 -2.62 1.41 -10.87
CA SER A 57 -2.31 1.39 -12.30
C SER A 57 -2.40 2.82 -12.87
N GLU A 58 -2.04 3.02 -14.14
CA GLU A 58 -2.19 4.31 -14.79
C GLU A 58 -3.67 4.76 -14.83
N GLU A 59 -4.59 3.83 -15.09
CA GLU A 59 -6.03 4.12 -15.09
C GLU A 59 -6.53 4.53 -13.70
N PHE A 60 -6.01 3.92 -12.64
CA PHE A 60 -6.32 4.35 -11.27
C PHE A 60 -5.80 5.76 -10.99
N LEU A 61 -4.58 6.08 -11.42
CA LEU A 61 -3.98 7.40 -11.24
C LEU A 61 -4.78 8.48 -11.97
N GLU A 62 -5.17 8.23 -13.22
CA GLU A 62 -6.06 9.11 -13.98
C GLU A 62 -7.39 9.30 -13.24
N ALA A 63 -7.98 8.22 -12.72
CA ALA A 63 -9.24 8.27 -12.00
C ALA A 63 -9.21 9.07 -10.68
N ILE A 64 -8.02 9.38 -10.15
CA ILE A 64 -7.83 10.22 -8.96
C ILE A 64 -7.10 11.53 -9.24
N ASP A 65 -6.88 11.92 -10.51
CA ASP A 65 -6.09 13.09 -10.93
C ASP A 65 -4.65 13.09 -10.40
N ALA A 66 -4.01 11.92 -10.32
CA ALA A 66 -2.64 11.78 -9.84
C ALA A 66 -1.62 11.64 -10.99
N PRO A 67 -0.37 12.11 -10.81
CA PRO A 67 0.67 11.97 -11.82
C PRO A 67 1.19 10.52 -11.91
N VAL A 68 1.55 10.07 -13.13
CA VAL A 68 2.14 8.74 -13.38
C VAL A 68 3.41 8.47 -12.57
N THR A 69 4.14 9.52 -12.18
CA THR A 69 5.33 9.42 -11.32
C THR A 69 5.02 8.76 -9.98
N TRP A 70 3.77 8.78 -9.53
CA TRP A 70 3.37 8.07 -8.32
C TRP A 70 3.36 6.54 -8.47
N LEU A 71 3.07 6.03 -9.66
CA LEU A 71 3.13 4.59 -9.93
C LEU A 71 4.59 4.10 -9.85
N VAL A 72 5.51 4.86 -10.46
CA VAL A 72 6.94 4.51 -10.47
C VAL A 72 7.52 4.50 -9.05
N LYS A 73 7.33 5.59 -8.30
CA LYS A 73 7.84 5.70 -6.91
C LYS A 73 7.27 4.61 -6.01
N GLY A 74 5.97 4.33 -6.11
CA GLY A 74 5.33 3.29 -5.30
C GLY A 74 5.83 1.88 -5.64
N GLN A 75 6.11 1.58 -6.91
CA GLN A 75 6.72 0.32 -7.33
C GLN A 75 8.15 0.16 -6.80
N GLU A 76 8.96 1.23 -6.77
CA GLU A 76 10.30 1.21 -6.17
C GLU A 76 10.22 0.92 -4.66
N MET A 77 9.25 1.53 -3.96
CA MET A 77 9.07 1.30 -2.52
C MET A 77 8.67 -0.13 -2.17
N VAL A 78 7.92 -0.81 -3.05
CA VAL A 78 7.49 -2.20 -2.84
C VAL A 78 8.60 -3.22 -3.11
N ARG A 79 9.62 -2.86 -3.90
CA ARG A 79 10.74 -3.76 -4.28
C ARG A 79 11.87 -3.83 -3.25
N LEU A 80 11.86 -2.94 -2.25
CA LEU A 80 12.90 -2.80 -1.21
C LEU A 80 12.57 -3.64 0.02
#